data_AF-A0A821XUD4-F1
#
_entry.id   AF-A0A821XUD4-F1
#
_cell.length_a   1.000
_cell.length_b   1.000
_cell.length_c   1.000
_cell.angle_alpha   90.00
_cell.angle_beta   90.00
_cell.angle_gamma   90.00
#
_symmetry.space_group_name_H-M   'P 1'
#
loop_
_entity.id
_entity.type
_entity.pdbx_description
1 polymer ?
#
loop_
_entity_poly.entity_id
_entity_poly.type
_entity_poly.pdbx_seq_one_letter_code
_entity_poly.pdbx_strand_id
1 'polypeptide(L)' 'VGNKTADYDHFFRRIMDEDDFDPETILSDFEAATIKSINSLFPNIVHKGCLFHFGQCIWRQIQSHGLQKKVPRG' A
#
# COMPACT_ATOMS: atom_id res chain seq x y z
N VAL A 1 -9.09 3.51 -18.85
CA VAL A 1 -8.55 3.46 -17.47
C VAL A 1 -8.16 2.02 -17.23
N GLY A 2 -6.86 1.75 -17.00
CA GLY A 2 -6.33 0.37 -16.88
C GLY A 2 -6.94 -0.39 -15.71
N ASN A 3 -6.97 -1.72 -15.82
CA ASN A 3 -7.37 -2.58 -14.71
C ASN A 3 -6.21 -2.64 -13.72
N LYS A 4 -6.25 -1.79 -12.69
CA LYS A 4 -5.19 -1.67 -11.68
C LYS A 4 -4.76 -3.01 -11.07
N THR A 5 -5.69 -3.96 -10.90
CA THR A 5 -5.34 -5.30 -10.40
C THR A 5 -4.46 -6.06 -11.39
N ALA A 6 -4.74 -5.98 -12.69
CA ALA A 6 -3.91 -6.62 -13.71
C ALA A 6 -2.50 -5.99 -13.76
N ASP A 7 -2.39 -4.69 -13.51
CA ASP A 7 -1.09 -4.00 -13.43
C ASP A 7 -0.27 -4.49 -12.23
N TYR A 8 -0.90 -4.62 -11.05
CA TYR A 8 -0.24 -5.17 -9.86
C TYR A 8 0.08 -6.65 -9.98
N ASP A 9 -0.80 -7.45 -10.60
CA ASP A 9 -0.53 -8.87 -10.86
C ASP A 9 0.72 -9.02 -11.75
N HIS A 10 0.86 -8.18 -12.77
CA HIS A 10 2.04 -8.18 -13.64
C HIS A 10 3.31 -7.81 -12.88
N PHE A 11 3.25 -6.77 -12.06
CA PHE A 11 4.36 -6.32 -11.21
C PHE A 11 4.84 -7.42 -10.27
N PHE A 12 3.93 -8.03 -9.50
CA PHE A 12 4.31 -9.08 -8.55
C PHE A 12 4.83 -10.33 -9.24
N ARG A 13 4.29 -10.71 -10.40
CA ARG A 13 4.83 -11.81 -11.20
C ARG A 13 6.28 -11.59 -11.61
N ARG A 14 6.64 -10.36 -11.99
CA ARG A 14 8.03 -10.05 -12.34
C ARG A 14 8.97 -10.16 -11.16
N ILE A 15 8.52 -9.79 -9.97
CA ILE A 15 9.34 -9.93 -8.76
C ILE A 15 9.50 -11.40 -8.37
N MET A 16 8.45 -12.22 -8.55
CA MET A 16 8.54 -13.67 -8.30
C MET A 16 9.48 -14.40 -9.25
N ASP A 17 9.76 -13.83 -10.42
CA ASP A 17 10.71 -14.40 -11.39
C ASP A 17 12.18 -14.13 -10.97
N GLU A 18 12.43 -13.33 -9.92
CA GLU A 18 13.78 -13.09 -9.40
C GLU A 18 14.28 -14.28 -8.56
N ASP A 19 15.57 -14.60 -8.68
CA ASP A 19 16.21 -15.66 -7.90
C ASP A 19 16.13 -15.36 -6.38
N ASP A 20 15.92 -16.40 -5.58
CA ASP A 20 15.85 -16.36 -4.10
C ASP A 20 14.72 -15.45 -3.53
N PHE A 21 13.66 -15.18 -4.29
CA PHE A 21 12.51 -14.44 -3.79
C PHE A 21 11.55 -15.29 -2.94
N ASP A 22 11.79 -15.34 -1.63
CA ASP A 22 10.92 -16.03 -0.64
C ASP A 22 10.60 -15.13 0.57
N PRO A 23 9.73 -14.11 0.43
CA PRO A 23 9.41 -13.21 1.53
C PRO A 23 8.42 -13.83 2.52
N GLU A 24 8.68 -13.66 3.81
CA GLU A 24 7.72 -14.04 4.87
C GLU A 24 6.58 -13.01 5.02
N THR A 25 6.83 -11.75 4.66
CA THR A 25 5.88 -10.63 4.84
C THR A 25 5.99 -9.64 3.69
N ILE A 26 4.83 -9.13 3.25
CA ILE A 26 4.75 -8.00 2.31
C ILE A 26 4.08 -6.82 3.02
N LEU A 27 4.72 -5.65 2.97
CA LEU A 27 4.18 -4.38 3.46
C LEU A 27 3.79 -3.50 2.27
N SER A 28 2.53 -3.05 2.19
CA SER A 28 2.09 -2.15 1.11
C SER A 28 1.16 -1.06 1.63
N ASP A 29 0.88 -0.07 0.79
CA ASP A 29 -0.21 0.87 1.03
C ASP A 29 -1.57 0.16 0.96
N PHE A 30 -2.60 0.80 1.52
CA PHE A 30 -3.98 0.27 1.61
C PHE A 30 -4.77 0.41 0.29
N GLU A 31 -4.15 0.09 -0.84
CA GLU A 31 -4.84 0.07 -2.13
C GLU A 31 -5.51 -1.28 -2.38
N ALA A 32 -6.81 -1.26 -2.70
CA ALA A 32 -7.60 -2.48 -2.88
C ALA A 32 -7.06 -3.40 -3.98
N ALA A 33 -6.56 -2.83 -5.08
CA ALA A 33 -5.98 -3.60 -6.17
C ALA A 33 -4.71 -4.34 -5.71
N THR A 34 -3.81 -3.65 -5.00
CA THR A 34 -2.59 -4.22 -4.43
C THR A 34 -2.89 -5.34 -3.44
N ILE A 35 -3.82 -5.11 -2.50
CA ILE A 35 -4.25 -6.12 -1.52
C ILE A 35 -4.78 -7.37 -2.24
N LYS A 36 -5.62 -7.18 -3.26
CA LYS A 36 -6.19 -8.29 -4.03
C LYS A 36 -5.12 -9.09 -4.76
N SER A 37 -4.17 -8.43 -5.41
CA SER A 37 -3.07 -9.08 -6.13
C SER A 37 -2.17 -9.85 -5.17
N ILE A 38 -1.80 -9.27 -4.02
CA ILE A 38 -0.97 -9.94 -3.01
C ILE A 38 -1.68 -11.19 -2.49
N ASN A 39 -2.95 -11.08 -2.08
CA ASN A 39 -3.71 -12.22 -1.56
C ASN A 39 -3.92 -13.33 -2.60
N SER A 40 -3.97 -12.97 -3.88
CA SER A 40 -4.14 -13.93 -4.98
C SER A 40 -2.84 -14.65 -5.35
N LEU A 41 -1.70 -13.95 -5.33
CA LEU A 41 -0.41 -14.49 -5.77
C LEU A 41 0.39 -15.11 -4.61
N PHE A 42 0.16 -14.63 -3.38
CA PHE A 42 0.90 -15.01 -2.18
C PHE A 42 -0.05 -15.43 -1.06
N PRO A 43 -0.85 -16.50 -1.22
CA PRO A 43 -1.90 -16.88 -0.28
C PRO A 43 -1.39 -17.24 1.13
N ASN A 44 -0.10 -17.58 1.25
CA ASN A 44 0.51 -18.00 2.51
C ASN A 44 1.40 -16.92 3.15
N ILE A 45 1.57 -15.75 2.51
CA ILE A 45 2.40 -14.67 3.03
C ILE A 45 1.59 -13.76 3.95
N VAL A 46 2.23 -13.23 5.00
CA VAL A 46 1.61 -12.23 5.86
C VAL A 46 1.59 -10.88 5.15
N HIS A 47 0.40 -10.41 4.76
CA HIS A 47 0.22 -9.05 4.24
C HIS A 47 -0.01 -8.04 5.37
N LYS A 48 0.78 -6.96 5.38
CA LYS A 48 0.66 -5.83 6.33
C LYS A 48 0.41 -4.53 5.58
N GLY A 49 -0.43 -3.68 6.15
CA GLY A 49 -0.66 -2.31 5.65
C GLY A 49 0.33 -1.30 6.25
N CYS A 50 0.84 -0.39 5.44
CA CYS A 50 1.77 0.65 5.86
C CYS A 50 1.06 1.76 6.65
N LEU A 51 1.14 1.69 7.98
CA LEU A 51 0.56 2.72 8.87
C LEU A 51 1.24 4.09 8.73
N PHE A 52 2.51 4.13 8.34
CA PHE A 52 3.22 5.38 8.10
C PHE A 52 2.58 6.17 6.94
N HIS A 53 2.45 5.56 5.75
CA HIS A 53 1.80 6.20 4.62
C HIS A 53 0.32 6.46 4.87
N PHE A 54 -0.37 5.57 5.58
CA PHE A 54 -1.76 5.80 5.98
C PHE A 54 -1.90 7.04 6.88
N GLY A 55 -1.01 7.21 7.86
CA GLY A 55 -0.95 8.41 8.69
C GLY A 55 -0.71 9.67 7.87
N GLN A 56 0.17 9.62 6.85
CA GLN A 56 0.36 10.75 5.93
C GLN A 56 -0.90 11.06 5.11
N CYS A 57 -1.62 10.04 4.63
CA CYS A 57 -2.90 10.22 3.95
C CYS A 57 -3.94 10.89 4.84
N ILE A 58 -4.09 10.43 6.09
CA ILE A 58 -4.98 11.02 7.08
C ILE A 58 -4.59 12.47 7.35
N TRP A 59 -3.31 12.74 7.57
CA TRP A 59 -2.83 14.09 7.86
C TRP A 59 -3.12 15.07 6.73
N ARG A 60 -2.90 14.66 5.48
CA ARG A 60 -3.28 15.47 4.31
C ARG A 60 -4.78 15.79 4.29
N GLN A 61 -5.63 14.85 4.70
CA GLN A 61 -7.07 15.11 4.80
C GLN A 61 -7.45 16.01 5.96
N ILE A 62 -6.80 15.87 7.11
CA ILE A 62 -6.97 16.83 8.21
C ILE A 62 -6.65 18.25 7.72
N GLN A 63 -5.55 18.41 6.97
CA GLN A 63 -5.13 19.70 6.44
C GLN A 63 -6.07 20.24 5.35
N SER A 64 -6.51 19.40 4.41
CA SER A 64 -7.39 19.79 3.30
C SER A 64 -8.78 20.23 3.77
N HIS A 65 -9.25 19.64 4.87
CA HIS A 65 -10.52 19.99 5.52
C HIS A 65 -10.38 21.10 6.60
N GLY A 66 -9.18 21.64 6.82
CA GLY A 66 -8.97 22.71 7.80
C GLY A 66 -9.11 22.27 9.26
N LEU A 67 -9.01 20.97 9.55
CA LEU A 67 -9.19 20.37 10.88
C LEU A 67 -7.91 20.40 11.73
N GLN A 68 -6.80 20.88 11.18
CA GLN A 68 -5.57 21.09 11.93
C GLN A 68 -5.74 22.22 12.95
N LYS A 69 -5.28 21.99 14.18
CA LYS A 69 -5.19 23.05 15.18
C LYS A 69 -4.21 24.11 14.67
N LYS A 70 -4.70 25.33 14.43
CA LYS A 70 -3.83 26.48 14.18
C LYS A 70 -3.12 26.81 15.49
N VAL A 71 -1.83 26.46 15.58
CA VAL A 71 -0.98 26.97 16.64
C VAL A 71 -0.58 28.40 16.24
N PRO A 72 -0.89 29.43 17.05
CA PRO A 72 -0.40 30.77 16.78
C PRO A 72 1.12 30.74 16.71
N ARG A 73 1.69 31.22 15.61
CA ARG A 73 3.12 31.54 15.62
C ARG A 73 3.25 32.80 16.47
N GLY A 74 3.93 32.68 17.61
CA GLY A 74 4.37 33.83 18.40
C GLY A 74 5.33 34.71 17.60
#